data_AF-A0A2M7VCS8-F1
#
_entry.id   AF-A0A2M7VCS8-F1
#
_cell.length_a   1.000
_cell.length_b   1.000
_cell.length_c   1.000
_cell.angle_alpha   90.00
_cell.angle_beta   90.00
_cell.angle_gamma   90.00
#
_symmetry.space_group_name_H-M   'P 1'
#
loop_
_entity.id
_entity.type
_entity.pdbx_description
1 polymer ?
#
loop_
_entity_poly.entity_id
_entity_poly.type
_entity_poly.pdbx_seq_one_letter_code
_entity_poly.pdbx_strand_id
1 'polypeptide(L)'
;MNTTGTGIYIRMNKDIKEEAQDIADKLGFSLSTLIKAYVKQLVKTKRVDFSLEEKPSQYLIDSIKRAEKDIKEGNVSPAFKTGKEAVAWLEKQGI
;
A
#
# COMPACT_ATOMS: atom_id res chain seq x y z
N MET A 1 -23.24 -22.95 5.98
CA MET A 1 -23.61 -21.64 5.38
C MET A 1 -23.60 -21.82 3.88
N ASN A 2 -24.74 -21.67 3.22
CA ASN A 2 -24.82 -21.76 1.76
C ASN A 2 -24.33 -20.44 1.18
N THR A 3 -23.11 -20.40 0.66
CA THR A 3 -22.65 -19.24 -0.12
C THR A 3 -23.30 -19.34 -1.49
N THR A 4 -24.47 -18.71 -1.67
CA THR A 4 -25.05 -18.55 -3.00
C THR A 4 -24.14 -17.61 -3.79
N GLY A 5 -23.32 -18.18 -4.68
CA GLY A 5 -22.44 -17.40 -5.55
C GLY A 5 -23.28 -16.54 -6.50
N THR A 6 -23.00 -15.25 -6.54
CA THR A 6 -23.60 -14.31 -7.49
C THR A 6 -22.56 -13.89 -8.52
N GLY A 7 -23.00 -13.64 -9.76
CA GLY A 7 -22.14 -13.25 -10.87
C GLY A 7 -22.13 -11.74 -11.11
N ILE A 8 -21.04 -11.22 -11.67
CA ILE A 8 -20.93 -9.84 -12.16
C ILE A 8 -20.65 -9.90 -13.66
N TYR A 9 -21.44 -9.18 -14.45
CA TYR A 9 -21.19 -8.99 -15.89
C TYR A 9 -20.64 -7.58 -16.13
N ILE A 10 -19.43 -7.50 -16.68
CA ILE A 10 -18.71 -6.24 -16.94
C ILE A 10 -18.41 -6.15 -18.44
N ARG A 11 -18.83 -5.06 -19.08
CA ARG A 11 -18.44 -4.73 -20.45
C ARG A 11 -17.14 -3.94 -20.43
N MET A 12 -16.20 -4.29 -21.30
CA MET A 12 -14.92 -3.61 -21.47
C MET A 12 -14.42 -3.85 -22.90
N ASN A 13 -13.49 -3.00 -23.35
CA ASN A 13 -12.84 -3.20 -24.63
C ASN A 13 -11.97 -4.47 -24.61
N LYS A 14 -11.85 -5.13 -25.77
CA LYS A 14 -11.18 -6.43 -25.89
C LYS A 14 -9.68 -6.34 -25.60
N ASP A 15 -9.02 -5.34 -26.14
CA ASP A 15 -7.61 -5.02 -25.96
C ASP A 15 -7.27 -4.84 -24.47
N ILE A 16 -8.01 -3.99 -23.75
CA ILE A 16 -7.81 -3.74 -22.32
C ILE A 16 -8.02 -5.02 -21.50
N LYS A 17 -9.00 -5.84 -21.88
CA LYS A 17 -9.27 -7.11 -21.21
C LYS A 17 -8.09 -8.08 -21.37
N GLU A 18 -7.59 -8.23 -22.59
CA GLU A 18 -6.48 -9.15 -22.89
C GLU A 18 -5.21 -8.71 -22.16
N GLU A 19 -4.91 -7.41 -22.14
CA GLU A 19 -3.78 -6.86 -21.39
C GLU A 19 -3.91 -7.11 -19.88
N ALA A 20 -5.09 -6.86 -19.30
CA ALA A 20 -5.33 -7.12 -17.89
C ALA A 20 -5.22 -8.61 -17.53
N GLN A 21 -5.58 -9.51 -18.44
CA GLN A 21 -5.43 -10.95 -18.25
C GLN A 21 -3.94 -11.36 -18.28
N ASP A 22 -3.17 -10.88 -19.25
CA ASP A 22 -1.73 -11.16 -19.32
C ASP A 22 -0.97 -10.65 -18.08
N ILE A 23 -1.30 -9.45 -17.59
CA ILE A 23 -0.74 -8.93 -16.34
C ILE A 23 -1.10 -9.83 -15.15
N ALA A 24 -2.36 -10.25 -15.04
CA ALA A 24 -2.80 -11.12 -13.96
C ALA A 24 -2.08 -12.48 -14.00
N ASP A 25 -1.94 -13.08 -15.19
CA ASP A 25 -1.27 -14.36 -15.38
C ASP A 25 0.21 -14.29 -15.03
N LYS A 26 0.90 -13.21 -15.41
CA LYS A 26 2.29 -12.93 -14.99
C LYS A 26 2.45 -12.81 -13.48
N LEU A 27 1.41 -12.34 -12.78
CA LEU A 27 1.37 -12.27 -11.31
C LEU A 27 0.94 -13.60 -10.67
N GLY A 28 0.59 -14.63 -11.45
CA GLY A 28 0.14 -15.93 -10.95
C GLY A 28 -1.33 -15.96 -10.50
N PHE A 29 -2.16 -15.02 -10.96
CA PHE A 29 -3.57 -14.91 -10.60
C PHE A 29 -4.48 -14.85 -11.84
N SER A 30 -5.69 -15.39 -11.75
CA SER A 30 -6.72 -15.05 -12.74
C SER A 30 -7.21 -13.61 -12.54
N LEU A 31 -7.60 -12.94 -13.64
CA LEU A 31 -8.23 -11.62 -13.58
C LEU A 31 -9.44 -11.60 -12.62
N SER A 32 -10.26 -12.64 -12.63
CA SER A 32 -11.41 -12.80 -11.73
C SER A 32 -11.01 -12.84 -10.25
N THR A 33 -9.86 -13.42 -9.92
CA THR A 33 -9.33 -13.42 -8.54
C THR A 33 -8.96 -12.02 -8.10
N LEU A 34 -8.30 -11.23 -8.96
CA LEU A 34 -7.93 -9.85 -8.66
C LEU A 34 -9.15 -8.95 -8.49
N ILE A 35 -10.16 -9.07 -9.36
CA ILE A 35 -11.42 -8.33 -9.23
C ILE A 35 -12.12 -8.66 -7.90
N LYS A 36 -12.21 -9.95 -7.52
CA LYS A 36 -12.77 -10.35 -6.23
C LYS A 36 -11.99 -9.77 -5.05
N ALA A 37 -10.67 -9.77 -5.12
CA ALA A 37 -9.81 -9.21 -4.08
C ALA A 37 -10.02 -7.69 -3.95
N TYR A 38 -10.10 -6.97 -5.08
CA TYR A 38 -10.38 -5.54 -5.11
C TYR A 38 -11.74 -5.20 -4.49
N VAL A 39 -12.81 -5.92 -4.85
CA VAL A 39 -14.14 -5.72 -4.26
C VAL A 39 -14.12 -6.01 -2.76
N LYS A 40 -13.43 -7.06 -2.32
CA LYS A 40 -13.27 -7.37 -0.89
C LYS A 40 -12.52 -6.24 -0.16
N GLN A 41 -11.49 -5.69 -0.79
CA GLN A 41 -10.73 -4.57 -0.24
C GLN A 41 -11.61 -3.31 -0.13
N LEU A 42 -12.36 -2.98 -1.18
CA LEU A 42 -13.31 -1.86 -1.18
C LEU A 42 -14.31 -1.96 -0.03
N VAL A 43 -14.88 -3.15 0.21
CA VAL A 43 -15.81 -3.36 1.35
C VAL A 43 -15.10 -3.18 2.69
N LYS A 44 -13.85 -3.63 2.81
CA LYS A 44 -13.06 -3.54 4.04
C LYS A 44 -12.63 -2.11 4.37
N THR A 45 -12.14 -1.37 3.37
CA THR A 45 -11.55 -0.04 3.57
C THR A 45 -12.52 1.09 3.36
N LYS A 46 -13.64 0.85 2.66
CA LYS A 46 -14.58 1.87 2.19
C LYS A 46 -13.90 2.97 1.38
N ARG A 47 -12.81 2.63 0.69
CA ARG A 47 -11.97 3.56 -0.07
C ARG A 47 -11.70 3.01 -1.46
N VAL A 48 -11.63 3.93 -2.42
CA VAL A 48 -11.12 3.68 -3.77
C VAL A 48 -9.78 4.40 -3.88
N ASP A 49 -8.73 3.67 -4.26
CA ASP A 49 -7.40 4.23 -4.45
C ASP A 49 -7.15 4.45 -5.94
N PHE A 50 -6.87 5.69 -6.32
CA PHE A 50 -6.40 6.07 -7.66
C PHE A 50 -5.01 6.64 -7.50
N SER A 51 -4.04 6.16 -8.27
CA SER A 51 -2.74 6.82 -8.38
C SER A 51 -2.34 6.95 -9.85
N LEU A 52 -1.73 8.10 -10.16
CA LEU A 52 -0.98 8.33 -11.38
C LEU A 52 0.47 8.32 -10.92
N GLU A 53 1.19 7.19 -11.06
CA GLU A 53 2.60 7.00 -10.62
C GLU A 53 3.05 7.87 -9.44
N GLU A 54 3.01 7.35 -8.22
CA GLU A 54 3.59 8.08 -7.08
C GLU A 54 5.12 8.06 -7.15
N LYS A 55 5.71 9.16 -7.61
CA LYS A 55 7.13 9.45 -7.43
C LYS A 55 7.33 10.15 -6.09
N PRO A 56 8.30 9.71 -5.25
CA PRO A 56 8.61 10.40 -4.00
C PRO A 56 8.82 11.90 -4.27
N SER A 57 8.18 12.76 -3.47
CA SER A 57 8.42 14.20 -3.57
C SER A 57 9.88 14.50 -3.28
N GLN A 58 10.41 15.58 -3.84
CA GLN A 58 11.77 16.03 -3.53
C GLN A 58 11.97 16.21 -2.01
N TYR A 59 10.92 16.70 -1.33
CA TYR A 59 10.90 16.81 0.13
C TYR A 59 11.10 15.45 0.83
N LEU A 60 10.41 14.39 0.39
CA LEU A 60 10.57 13.06 0.97
C LEU A 60 11.98 12.52 0.73
N ILE A 61 12.50 12.66 -0.50
CA ILE A 61 13.86 12.25 -0.86
C ILE A 61 14.89 12.96 0.04
N ASP A 62 14.77 14.27 0.19
CA ASP A 62 15.71 15.06 1.00
C ASP A 62 15.57 14.75 2.49
N SER A 63 14.35 14.45 2.96
CA SER A 63 14.12 14.07 4.36
C SER A 63 14.76 12.73 4.70
N ILE A 64 14.69 11.74 3.79
CA ILE A 64 15.38 10.45 3.95
C ILE A 64 16.90 10.67 3.98
N LYS A 65 17.45 11.44 3.03
CA LYS A 65 18.90 11.73 3.00
C LYS A 65 19.40 12.43 4.26
N ARG A 66 18.62 13.38 4.80
CA ARG A 66 18.95 14.04 6.07
C ARG A 66 18.92 13.04 7.23
N ALA A 67 17.88 12.23 7.33
CA ALA A 67 17.77 11.22 8.38
C ALA A 67 18.94 10.22 8.36
N GLU A 68 19.35 9.75 7.18
CA GLU A 68 20.52 8.87 7.01
C GLU A 68 21.81 9.53 7.47
N LYS A 69 22.00 10.81 7.13
CA LYS A 69 23.16 11.61 7.57
C LYS A 69 23.15 11.78 9.09
N ASP A 70 22.01 12.14 9.68
CA ASP A 70 21.87 12.36 11.11
C ASP A 70 22.12 11.08 11.92
N ILE A 71 21.64 9.92 11.43
CA ILE A 71 21.96 8.62 12.02
C ILE A 71 23.47 8.35 11.98
N LYS A 72 24.13 8.61 10.85
CA LYS A 72 25.56 8.37 10.69
C LYS A 72 26.42 9.29 11.57
N GLU A 73 26.00 10.54 11.73
CA GLU A 73 26.70 11.55 12.53
C GLU A 73 26.36 11.45 14.03
N GLY A 74 25.40 10.61 14.41
CA GLY A 74 24.94 10.47 15.79
C GLY A 74 24.02 11.62 16.24
N ASN A 75 23.52 12.43 15.29
CA ASN A 75 22.58 13.53 15.51
C ASN A 75 21.14 13.00 15.70
N VAL A 76 20.97 11.95 16.50
CA VAL A 76 19.68 11.33 16.80
C VAL A 76 19.29 11.67 18.23
N SER A 77 18.07 12.16 18.44
CA SER A 77 17.61 12.51 19.78
C SER A 77 16.09 12.34 19.92
N PRO A 78 15.63 11.46 20.84
CA PRO A 78 16.39 10.46 21.58
C PRO A 78 16.74 9.25 20.71
N ALA A 79 17.85 8.58 21.04
CA ALA A 79 18.11 7.24 20.52
C ALA A 79 17.41 6.19 21.41
N PHE A 80 16.77 5.21 20.80
CA PHE A 80 16.08 4.12 21.50
C PHE A 80 16.72 2.79 21.17
N LYS A 81 16.89 1.93 22.17
CA LYS A 81 17.40 0.56 22.00
C LYS A 81 16.29 -0.41 21.64
N THR A 82 15.04 -0.07 21.98
CA THR A 82 13.87 -0.91 21.71
C THR A 82 12.68 -0.08 21.24
N GLY A 83 11.76 -0.71 20.50
CA GLY A 83 10.51 -0.06 20.11
C GLY A 83 9.64 0.36 21.30
N LYS A 84 9.73 -0.35 22.45
CA LYS A 84 8.98 0.02 23.67
C LYS A 84 9.44 1.35 24.25
N GLU A 85 10.76 1.60 24.25
CA GLU A 85 11.32 2.88 24.69
C GLU A 85 10.87 4.03 23.78
N ALA A 86 10.84 3.80 22.46
CA ALA A 86 10.38 4.78 21.48
C ALA A 86 8.90 5.13 21.68
N VAL A 87 8.03 4.12 21.84
CA VAL A 87 6.60 4.33 22.07
C VAL A 87 6.36 5.06 23.39
N ALA A 88 6.99 4.65 24.48
CA ALA A 88 6.85 5.31 25.79
C ALA A 88 7.32 6.78 25.77
N TRP A 89 8.27 7.11 24.88
CA TRP A 89 8.69 8.51 24.68
C TRP A 89 7.62 9.30 23.91
N LEU A 90 7.04 8.74 22.85
CA LEU A 90 5.96 9.37 22.08
C LEU A 90 4.72 9.65 22.94
N GLU A 91 4.31 8.68 23.76
CA GLU A 91 3.18 8.83 24.69
C GLU A 91 3.41 9.98 25.67
N LYS A 92 4.65 10.19 26.14
CA LYS A 92 5.01 11.35 26.97
C LYS A 92 4.94 12.69 26.23
N GLN A 93 5.07 12.69 24.91
CA GLN A 93 4.91 13.89 24.07
C GLN A 93 3.44 14.17 23.71
N GLY A 94 2.51 13.26 24.06
CA GLY A 94 1.09 13.38 23.70
C GLY A 94 0.78 13.04 22.25
N ILE A 95 1.65 12.25 21.59
CA ILE A 95 1.47 11.69 20.25
C ILE A 95 1.09 10.21 20.37
#